data_AF-A0A3D0DPU3-F1
#
_entry.id   AF-A0A3D0DPU3-F1
#
_cell.length_a   1.000
_cell.length_b   1.000
_cell.length_c   1.000
_cell.angle_alpha   90.00
_cell.angle_beta   90.00
_cell.angle_gamma   90.00
#
_symmetry.space_group_name_H-M   'P 1'
#
loop_
_entity.id
_entity.type
_entity.pdbx_description
1 polymer ?
#
loop_
_entity_poly.entity_id
_entity_poly.type
_entity_poly.pdbx_seq_one_letter_code
_entity_poly.pdbx_strand_id
1 'polypeptide(L)'
;MYVVRPVELSDIGALESLAAVATPGVHTLPRTREAITAFVERSIASFAAQVDIPSEESYLFVLEDTASREVVGTAAVHASAGSNGTYFAFRNDVIQQVSRDLNISHSVHALTLCSELTACSQLAGFNLRDREHAGIEAALLSRARLLFAALAPHRFGDRFFVPLAGVTDSDGQSPFWNALGRKFFKMDFLEAERVIGGAR
;
A
#
# COMPACT_ATOMS: atom_id res chain seq x y z
N MET A 1 -14.50 -22.37 4.41
CA MET A 1 -14.08 -21.59 5.60
C MET A 1 -12.87 -20.79 5.18
N TYR A 2 -12.70 -19.57 5.65
CA TYR A 2 -11.57 -18.74 5.25
C TYR A 2 -10.50 -18.69 6.35
N VAL A 3 -9.24 -18.83 5.94
CA VAL A 3 -8.07 -18.76 6.83
C VAL A 3 -7.09 -17.74 6.29
N VAL A 4 -6.57 -16.88 7.18
CA VAL A 4 -5.45 -16.00 6.87
C VAL A 4 -4.17 -16.67 7.34
N ARG A 5 -3.18 -16.78 6.46
CA ARG A 5 -1.87 -17.35 6.78
C ARG A 5 -0.75 -16.54 6.11
N PRO A 6 0.50 -16.67 6.60
CA PRO A 6 1.67 -16.20 5.86
C PRO A 6 1.69 -16.79 4.44
N VAL A 7 2.19 -16.01 3.50
CA VAL A 7 2.41 -16.45 2.12
C VAL A 7 3.49 -17.52 2.04
N GLU A 8 3.36 -18.43 1.09
CA GLU A 8 4.32 -19.49 0.78
C GLU A 8 4.76 -19.41 -0.70
N LEU A 9 5.89 -20.05 -1.04
CA LEU A 9 6.39 -20.08 -2.43
C LEU A 9 5.39 -20.72 -3.41
N SER A 10 4.57 -21.66 -2.95
CA SER A 10 3.51 -22.27 -3.76
C SER A 10 2.39 -21.31 -4.13
N ASP A 11 2.24 -20.18 -3.43
CA ASP A 11 1.18 -19.22 -3.69
C ASP A 11 1.49 -18.28 -4.87
N ILE A 12 2.73 -18.27 -5.39
CA ILE A 12 3.18 -17.35 -6.45
C ILE A 12 2.21 -17.33 -7.65
N GLY A 13 1.74 -18.50 -8.11
CA GLY A 13 0.79 -18.59 -9.23
C GLY A 13 -0.58 -17.98 -8.92
N ALA A 14 -1.04 -18.10 -7.67
CA ALA A 14 -2.29 -17.47 -7.25
C ALA A 14 -2.13 -15.94 -7.11
N LEU A 15 -0.98 -15.47 -6.65
CA LEU A 15 -0.65 -14.04 -6.60
C LEU A 15 -0.58 -13.42 -8.01
N GLU A 16 -0.01 -14.13 -8.99
CA GLU A 16 -0.03 -13.71 -10.41
C GLU A 16 -1.46 -13.56 -10.91
N SER A 17 -2.32 -14.53 -10.59
CA SER A 17 -3.73 -14.52 -10.98
C SER A 17 -4.49 -13.35 -10.34
N LEU A 18 -4.23 -13.04 -9.06
CA LEU A 18 -4.82 -11.88 -8.37
C LEU A 18 -4.29 -10.54 -8.93
N ALA A 19 -3.00 -10.47 -9.26
CA ALA A 19 -2.38 -9.27 -9.84
C ALA A 19 -2.96 -8.92 -11.22
N ALA A 20 -3.36 -9.93 -12.01
CA ALA A 20 -3.93 -9.73 -13.34
C ALA A 20 -5.32 -9.05 -13.29
N VAL A 21 -6.10 -9.30 -12.24
CA VAL A 21 -7.45 -8.74 -12.05
C VAL A 21 -7.42 -7.36 -11.37
N ALA A 22 -6.27 -6.96 -10.81
CA ALA A 22 -6.13 -5.69 -10.09
C ALA A 22 -6.28 -4.46 -11.01
N THR A 23 -7.02 -3.47 -10.51
CA THR A 23 -7.33 -2.20 -11.20
C THR A 23 -6.08 -1.62 -11.88
N PRO A 24 -6.15 -1.33 -13.20
CA PRO A 24 -5.05 -0.69 -13.92
C PRO A 24 -4.59 0.60 -13.22
N GLY A 25 -3.28 0.79 -13.08
CA GLY A 25 -2.71 2.02 -12.50
C GLY A 25 -2.75 2.12 -10.98
N VAL A 26 -3.16 1.07 -10.25
CA VAL A 26 -2.99 0.98 -8.79
C VAL A 26 -2.10 -0.21 -8.47
N HIS A 27 -0.82 0.06 -8.20
CA HIS A 27 0.10 -0.99 -7.78
C HIS A 27 -0.06 -1.30 -6.28
N THR A 28 -1.09 -2.07 -5.93
CA THR A 28 -1.19 -2.67 -4.59
C THR A 28 -0.37 -3.97 -4.48
N LEU A 29 -0.15 -4.65 -5.60
CA LEU A 29 0.58 -5.92 -5.71
C LEU A 29 1.57 -5.84 -6.89
N PRO A 30 2.77 -6.44 -6.80
CA PRO A 30 3.68 -6.53 -7.93
C PRO A 30 3.02 -7.29 -9.10
N ARG A 31 3.33 -6.88 -10.34
CA ARG A 31 2.70 -7.42 -11.56
C ARG A 31 3.56 -8.41 -12.34
N THR A 32 4.87 -8.47 -12.07
CA THR A 32 5.77 -9.42 -12.72
C THR A 32 6.05 -10.60 -11.81
N ARG A 33 6.27 -11.78 -12.40
CA ARG A 33 6.58 -13.00 -11.65
C ARG A 33 7.81 -12.82 -10.78
N GLU A 34 8.82 -12.14 -11.30
CA GLU A 34 10.09 -11.87 -10.61
C GLU A 34 9.85 -11.00 -9.38
N ALA A 35 9.05 -9.93 -9.50
CA ALA A 35 8.75 -9.04 -8.39
C ALA A 35 7.82 -9.70 -7.35
N ILE A 36 6.87 -10.54 -7.79
CA ILE A 36 6.03 -11.35 -6.90
C ILE A 36 6.91 -12.33 -6.12
N THR A 37 7.81 -13.04 -6.79
CA THR A 37 8.73 -14.00 -6.16
C THR A 37 9.59 -13.32 -5.12
N ALA A 38 10.23 -12.19 -5.46
CA ALA A 38 11.05 -11.42 -4.53
C ALA A 38 10.24 -10.90 -3.31
N PHE A 39 8.96 -10.56 -3.51
CA PHE A 39 8.08 -10.12 -2.43
C PHE A 39 7.72 -11.26 -1.48
N VAL A 40 7.43 -12.46 -2.01
CA VAL A 40 7.18 -13.68 -1.24
C VAL A 40 8.43 -14.09 -0.45
N GLU A 41 9.59 -14.13 -1.09
CA GLU A 41 10.87 -14.48 -0.44
C GLU A 41 11.20 -13.52 0.70
N ARG A 42 11.03 -12.20 0.48
CA ARG A 42 11.21 -11.19 1.52
C ARG A 42 10.26 -11.40 2.68
N SER A 43 9.01 -11.76 2.41
CA SER A 43 8.03 -12.06 3.45
C SER A 43 8.40 -13.28 4.28
N ILE A 44 8.80 -14.36 3.63
CA ILE A 44 9.26 -15.57 4.31
C ILE A 44 10.47 -15.25 5.21
N ALA A 45 11.45 -14.49 4.69
CA ALA A 45 12.60 -14.05 5.47
C ALA A 45 12.19 -13.18 6.67
N SER A 46 11.24 -12.26 6.47
CA SER A 46 10.73 -11.37 7.53
C SER A 46 10.05 -12.13 8.67
N PHE A 47 9.24 -13.14 8.35
CA PHE A 47 8.61 -13.99 9.37
C PHE A 47 9.63 -14.83 10.14
N ALA A 48 10.72 -15.26 9.49
CA ALA A 48 11.78 -16.04 10.12
C ALA A 48 12.78 -15.19 10.92
N ALA A 49 12.86 -13.89 10.64
CA ALA A 49 13.81 -12.99 11.29
C ALA A 49 13.51 -12.81 12.78
N GLN A 50 14.55 -12.81 13.60
CA GLN A 50 14.50 -12.27 14.96
C GLN A 50 14.65 -10.75 14.86
N VAL A 51 13.63 -10.02 15.31
CA VAL A 51 13.54 -8.56 15.15
C VAL A 51 13.51 -7.93 16.53
N ASP A 52 14.38 -6.96 16.77
CA ASP A 52 14.35 -6.13 17.98
C ASP A 52 13.72 -4.76 17.71
N ILE A 53 13.88 -4.24 16.48
CA ILE A 53 13.40 -2.92 16.04
C ILE A 53 12.90 -3.05 14.58
N PRO A 54 11.75 -2.46 14.21
CA PRO A 54 11.25 -2.47 12.83
C PRO A 54 12.23 -1.82 11.84
N SER A 55 12.46 -2.50 10.72
CA SER A 55 13.34 -2.07 9.64
C SER A 55 12.76 -2.50 8.28
N GLU A 56 13.49 -3.28 7.49
CA GLU A 56 13.14 -3.68 6.12
C GLU A 56 12.12 -4.84 6.04
N GLU A 57 11.61 -5.31 7.17
CA GLU A 57 10.68 -6.44 7.19
C GLU A 57 9.36 -6.11 6.50
N SER A 58 8.83 -7.10 5.79
CA SER A 58 7.61 -6.97 5.03
C SER A 58 6.82 -8.26 5.09
N TYR A 59 5.66 -8.24 5.74
CA TYR A 59 4.85 -9.42 6.02
C TYR A 59 3.68 -9.50 5.05
N LEU A 60 3.69 -10.49 4.16
CA LEU A 60 2.60 -10.77 3.20
C LEU A 60 1.76 -11.95 3.70
N PHE A 61 0.45 -11.73 3.71
CA PHE A 61 -0.57 -12.69 4.08
C PHE A 61 -1.44 -13.03 2.88
N VAL A 62 -1.94 -14.26 2.85
CA VAL A 62 -2.94 -14.73 1.91
C VAL A 62 -4.22 -15.12 2.64
N LEU A 63 -5.36 -14.92 1.99
CA LEU A 63 -6.66 -15.44 2.39
C LEU A 63 -6.95 -16.69 1.57
N GLU A 64 -7.02 -17.84 2.23
CA GLU A 64 -7.30 -19.12 1.61
C GLU A 64 -8.73 -19.57 1.93
N ASP A 65 -9.48 -20.00 0.92
CA ASP A 65 -10.68 -20.79 1.13
C ASP A 65 -10.29 -22.26 1.34
N THR A 66 -10.51 -22.78 2.55
CA THR A 66 -10.12 -24.15 2.90
C THR A 66 -10.90 -25.23 2.16
N ALA A 67 -12.07 -24.91 1.58
CA ALA A 67 -12.87 -25.88 0.83
C ALA A 67 -12.26 -26.15 -0.55
N SER A 68 -11.89 -25.08 -1.27
CA SER A 68 -11.28 -25.16 -2.60
C SER A 68 -9.75 -25.19 -2.58
N ARG A 69 -9.13 -24.85 -1.44
CA ARG A 69 -7.68 -24.62 -1.28
C ARG A 69 -7.16 -23.48 -2.16
N GLU A 70 -8.05 -22.58 -2.59
CA GLU A 70 -7.69 -21.45 -3.42
C GLU A 70 -7.34 -20.22 -2.58
N VAL A 71 -6.29 -19.51 -2.99
CA VAL A 71 -5.98 -18.18 -2.49
C VAL A 71 -6.90 -17.17 -3.20
N VAL A 72 -7.74 -16.51 -2.39
CA VAL A 72 -8.78 -15.58 -2.85
C VAL A 72 -8.49 -14.13 -2.48
N GLY A 73 -7.40 -13.87 -1.75
CA GLY A 73 -7.00 -12.51 -1.40
C GLY A 73 -5.61 -12.43 -0.79
N THR A 74 -5.09 -11.21 -0.73
CA THR A 74 -3.77 -10.89 -0.22
C THR A 74 -3.82 -9.61 0.59
N ALA A 75 -2.92 -9.48 1.57
CA ALA A 75 -2.70 -8.23 2.28
C ALA A 75 -1.29 -8.22 2.88
N ALA A 76 -0.65 -7.06 2.92
CA ALA A 76 0.69 -6.92 3.44
C ALA A 76 0.80 -5.84 4.52
N VAL A 77 1.87 -5.94 5.32
CA VAL A 77 2.34 -4.88 6.23
C VAL A 77 3.85 -4.73 6.06
N HIS A 78 4.31 -3.52 5.77
CA HIS A 78 5.71 -3.16 5.89
C HIS A 78 5.98 -2.66 7.30
N ALA A 79 7.03 -3.19 7.94
CA ALA A 79 7.43 -2.81 9.30
C ALA A 79 7.72 -1.31 9.40
N SER A 80 8.46 -0.79 8.43
CA SER A 80 8.88 0.61 8.34
C SER A 80 8.71 1.12 6.92
N ALA A 81 7.87 2.14 6.72
CA ALA A 81 7.72 2.79 5.43
C ALA A 81 9.00 3.54 5.04
N GLY A 82 9.39 3.42 3.78
CA GLY A 82 10.66 3.96 3.31
C GLY A 82 11.87 3.19 3.85
N SER A 83 11.75 1.91 4.23
CA SER A 83 12.89 1.10 4.69
C SER A 83 14.06 1.09 3.69
N ASN A 84 13.76 1.24 2.40
CA ASN A 84 14.74 1.31 1.32
C ASN A 84 15.00 2.77 0.86
N GLY A 85 14.68 3.78 1.68
CA GLY A 85 14.83 5.18 1.33
C GLY A 85 13.97 6.12 2.17
N THR A 86 13.16 6.93 1.52
CA THR A 86 12.29 7.92 2.18
C THR A 86 10.89 7.79 1.61
N TYR A 87 9.89 7.71 2.48
CA TYR A 87 8.50 7.69 2.04
C TYR A 87 8.01 9.13 1.87
N PHE A 88 7.77 9.56 0.64
CA PHE A 88 7.31 10.91 0.33
C PHE A 88 5.78 11.01 0.28
N ALA A 89 5.25 12.08 0.87
CA ALA A 89 3.83 12.43 0.79
C ALA A 89 3.64 13.95 0.69
N PHE A 90 2.55 14.37 0.08
CA PHE A 90 2.10 15.76 0.17
C PHE A 90 1.24 15.95 1.41
N ARG A 91 1.70 16.78 2.35
CA ARG A 91 0.88 17.25 3.46
C ARG A 91 0.02 18.41 2.99
N ASN A 92 -1.27 18.38 3.32
CA ASN A 92 -2.21 19.46 3.02
C ASN A 92 -2.30 20.40 4.23
N ASP A 93 -1.57 21.52 4.16
CA ASP A 93 -1.55 22.56 5.17
C ASP A 93 -2.64 23.61 4.89
N VAL A 94 -3.22 24.19 5.95
CA VAL A 94 -4.16 25.33 5.83
C VAL A 94 -3.48 26.59 6.34
N ILE A 95 -3.26 27.55 5.43
CA ILE A 95 -2.62 28.82 5.71
C ILE A 95 -3.71 29.89 5.84
N GLN A 96 -3.75 30.59 6.98
CA GLN A 96 -4.63 31.74 7.17
C GLN A 96 -3.98 32.99 6.61
N GLN A 97 -4.64 33.64 5.66
CA GLN A 97 -4.23 34.91 5.10
C GLN A 97 -5.22 35.99 5.54
N VAL A 98 -4.73 36.94 6.34
CA VAL A 98 -5.55 38.03 6.90
C VAL A 98 -5.04 39.36 6.36
N SER A 99 -5.92 40.08 5.65
CA SER A 99 -5.71 41.49 5.30
C SER A 99 -6.59 42.35 6.18
N ARG A 100 -5.98 43.01 7.18
CA ARG A 100 -6.70 43.87 8.12
C ARG A 100 -7.27 45.12 7.44
N ASP A 101 -6.49 45.72 6.54
CA ASP A 101 -6.88 46.94 5.84
C ASP A 101 -8.09 46.72 4.91
N LEU A 102 -8.24 45.51 4.39
CA LEU A 102 -9.39 45.12 3.57
C LEU A 102 -10.49 44.42 4.38
N ASN A 103 -10.27 44.15 5.66
CA ASN A 103 -11.14 43.34 6.53
C ASN A 103 -11.47 41.96 5.90
N ILE A 104 -10.48 41.32 5.27
CA ILE A 104 -10.62 40.03 4.61
C ILE A 104 -9.78 38.99 5.35
N SER A 105 -10.35 37.80 5.55
CA SER A 105 -9.65 36.63 6.07
C SER A 105 -9.98 35.41 5.22
N HIS A 106 -8.98 34.80 4.59
CA HIS A 106 -9.12 33.61 3.77
C HIS A 106 -8.27 32.46 4.32
N SER A 107 -8.80 31.25 4.23
CA SER A 107 -8.05 30.02 4.47
C SER A 107 -7.64 29.40 3.14
N VAL A 108 -6.35 29.19 2.93
CA VAL A 108 -5.79 28.66 1.68
C VAL A 108 -5.12 27.32 1.95
N HIS A 109 -5.49 26.30 1.17
CA HIS A 109 -4.83 24.99 1.19
C HIS A 109 -3.52 25.03 0.40
N ALA A 110 -2.45 24.46 0.98
CA ALA A 110 -1.15 24.32 0.33
C ALA A 110 -0.63 22.88 0.47
N LEU A 111 -0.08 22.33 -0.61
CA LEU A 111 0.54 21.01 -0.60
C LEU A 111 2.05 21.14 -0.39
N THR A 112 2.55 20.60 0.72
CA THR A 112 3.98 20.57 1.05
C THR A 112 4.51 19.16 0.87
N LEU A 113 5.55 18.97 0.05
CA LEU A 113 6.24 17.68 -0.04
C LEU A 113 7.00 17.42 1.26
N CYS A 114 6.77 16.26 1.88
CA CYS A 114 7.36 15.90 3.17
C CYS A 114 7.62 14.39 3.25
N SER A 115 8.31 13.97 4.32
CA SER A 115 8.68 12.57 4.57
C SER A 115 8.22 12.07 5.95
N GLU A 116 7.23 12.72 6.56
CA GLU A 116 6.80 12.47 7.95
C GLU A 116 6.21 11.07 8.19
N LEU A 117 5.86 10.35 7.13
CA LEU A 117 5.36 8.97 7.21
C LEU A 117 6.50 7.93 7.16
N THR A 118 7.74 8.36 6.93
CA THR A 118 8.92 7.47 7.01
C THR A 118 8.99 6.87 8.42
N ALA A 119 9.36 5.60 8.51
CA ALA A 119 9.39 4.82 9.76
C ALA A 119 8.04 4.53 10.42
N CYS A 120 6.91 5.01 9.87
CA CYS A 120 5.60 4.48 10.25
C CYS A 120 5.38 3.10 9.61
N SER A 121 4.62 2.22 10.25
CA SER A 121 4.23 0.95 9.61
C SER A 121 3.18 1.18 8.53
N GLN A 122 3.31 0.49 7.41
CA GLN A 122 2.47 0.71 6.23
C GLN A 122 1.66 -0.53 5.92
N LEU A 123 0.34 -0.38 5.90
CA LEU A 123 -0.57 -1.39 5.37
C LEU A 123 -0.57 -1.29 3.84
N ALA A 124 -0.33 -2.41 3.17
CA ALA A 124 -0.25 -2.50 1.71
C ALA A 124 -0.89 -3.80 1.21
N GLY A 125 -0.75 -4.11 -0.08
CA GLY A 125 -1.03 -5.45 -0.59
C GLY A 125 -2.49 -5.88 -0.61
N PHE A 126 -3.44 -5.03 -0.21
CA PHE A 126 -4.82 -5.46 0.02
C PHE A 126 -5.57 -5.70 -1.29
N ASN A 127 -5.83 -6.97 -1.62
CA ASN A 127 -6.55 -7.39 -2.82
C ASN A 127 -7.44 -8.61 -2.52
N LEU A 128 -8.59 -8.69 -3.17
CA LEU A 128 -9.54 -9.80 -3.08
C LEU A 128 -10.07 -10.11 -4.48
N ARG A 129 -10.24 -11.39 -4.80
CA ARG A 129 -10.77 -11.84 -6.09
C ARG A 129 -12.19 -11.35 -6.34
N ASP A 130 -13.06 -11.43 -5.32
CA ASP A 130 -14.45 -10.95 -5.38
C ASP A 130 -14.65 -9.80 -4.38
N ARG A 131 -14.11 -8.63 -4.73
CA ARG A 131 -14.11 -7.46 -3.82
C ARG A 131 -15.51 -6.92 -3.54
N GLU A 132 -16.45 -7.06 -4.48
CA GLU A 132 -17.80 -6.49 -4.36
C GLU A 132 -18.66 -7.26 -3.35
N HIS A 133 -18.41 -8.56 -3.19
CA HIS A 133 -19.15 -9.41 -2.26
C HIS A 133 -18.36 -9.79 -1.00
N ALA A 134 -17.06 -9.43 -0.92
CA ALA A 134 -16.24 -9.72 0.25
C ALA A 134 -16.63 -8.83 1.44
N GLY A 135 -17.36 -9.41 2.39
CA GLY A 135 -17.76 -8.75 3.64
C GLY A 135 -16.85 -9.17 4.77
N ILE A 136 -17.18 -10.31 5.39
CA ILE A 136 -16.45 -10.82 6.55
C ILE A 136 -15.02 -11.26 6.20
N GLU A 137 -14.82 -11.74 4.98
CA GLU A 137 -13.54 -12.14 4.40
C GLU A 137 -12.58 -10.96 4.31
N ALA A 138 -13.07 -9.82 3.80
CA ALA A 138 -12.31 -8.59 3.71
C ALA A 138 -11.94 -8.05 5.10
N ALA A 139 -12.89 -8.09 6.03
CA ALA A 139 -12.66 -7.68 7.41
C ALA A 139 -11.62 -8.58 8.11
N LEU A 140 -11.71 -9.90 7.92
CA LEU A 140 -10.78 -10.89 8.44
C LEU A 140 -9.37 -10.61 7.91
N LEU A 141 -9.19 -10.56 6.59
CA LEU A 141 -7.90 -10.33 5.96
C LEU A 141 -7.29 -8.97 6.37
N SER A 142 -8.12 -7.92 6.42
CA SER A 142 -7.64 -6.60 6.80
C SER A 142 -7.16 -6.55 8.25
N ARG A 143 -7.96 -7.09 9.18
CA ARG A 143 -7.69 -7.05 10.63
C ARG A 143 -6.65 -8.06 11.08
N ALA A 144 -6.46 -9.17 10.37
CA ALA A 144 -5.42 -10.15 10.67
C ALA A 144 -4.01 -9.51 10.71
N ARG A 145 -3.76 -8.54 9.83
CA ARG A 145 -2.54 -7.72 9.83
C ARG A 145 -2.33 -6.96 11.14
N LEU A 146 -3.40 -6.32 11.62
CA LEU A 146 -3.37 -5.54 12.86
C LEU A 146 -3.28 -6.46 14.08
N LEU A 147 -3.91 -7.63 14.03
CA LEU A 147 -3.78 -8.66 15.07
C LEU A 147 -2.35 -9.19 15.14
N PHE A 148 -1.69 -9.42 14.00
CA PHE A 148 -0.29 -9.79 13.97
C PHE A 148 0.59 -8.70 14.59
N ALA A 149 0.36 -7.43 14.24
CA ALA A 149 1.06 -6.31 14.86
C ALA A 149 0.83 -6.20 16.37
N ALA A 150 -0.38 -6.48 16.85
CA ALA A 150 -0.67 -6.52 18.28
C ALA A 150 0.01 -7.68 19.01
N LEU A 151 0.20 -8.83 18.36
CA LEU A 151 0.89 -10.00 18.93
C LEU A 151 2.41 -9.86 18.92
N ALA A 152 2.97 -9.08 17.99
CA ALA A 152 4.41 -8.85 17.86
C ALA A 152 4.73 -7.36 17.69
N PRO A 153 4.45 -6.51 18.70
CA PRO A 153 4.54 -5.06 18.56
C PRO A 153 5.97 -4.56 18.28
N HIS A 154 7.01 -5.28 18.73
CA HIS A 154 8.42 -4.96 18.47
C HIS A 154 8.80 -5.01 16.98
N ARG A 155 7.95 -5.58 16.12
CA ARG A 155 8.15 -5.67 14.66
C ARG A 155 7.61 -4.46 13.91
N PHE A 156 6.98 -3.52 14.59
CA PHE A 156 6.23 -2.42 13.98
C PHE A 156 6.45 -1.10 14.72
N GLY A 157 6.17 0.00 14.04
CA GLY A 157 6.11 1.32 14.67
C GLY A 157 4.77 1.57 15.36
N ASP A 158 4.73 2.61 16.19
CA ASP A 158 3.52 2.99 16.96
C ASP A 158 2.40 3.58 16.09
N ARG A 159 2.71 3.94 14.84
CA ARG A 159 1.78 4.56 13.90
C ARG A 159 1.68 3.74 12.63
N PHE A 160 0.44 3.49 12.23
CA PHE A 160 0.10 2.81 10.99
C PHE A 160 -0.57 3.77 10.02
N PHE A 161 -0.28 3.61 8.73
CA PHE A 161 -1.03 4.28 7.67
C PHE A 161 -1.28 3.34 6.50
N VAL A 162 -2.21 3.74 5.63
CA VAL A 162 -2.55 3.02 4.40
C VAL A 162 -2.68 4.02 3.26
N PRO A 163 -1.81 3.96 2.23
CA PRO A 163 -1.95 4.82 1.07
C PRO A 163 -3.02 4.24 0.14
N LEU A 164 -4.19 4.88 0.11
CA LEU A 164 -5.27 4.49 -0.79
C LEU A 164 -4.98 4.95 -2.22
N ALA A 165 -5.57 4.24 -3.17
CA ALA A 165 -5.50 4.62 -4.58
C ALA A 165 -6.15 6.00 -4.80
N GLY A 166 -5.49 6.84 -5.60
CA GLY A 166 -6.08 8.08 -6.09
C GLY A 166 -7.15 7.82 -7.15
N VAL A 167 -7.91 8.86 -7.48
CA VAL A 167 -8.94 8.80 -8.52
C VAL A 167 -8.28 8.82 -9.91
N THR A 168 -8.78 7.96 -10.80
CA THR A 168 -8.51 8.00 -12.24
C THR A 168 -9.82 8.15 -13.00
N ASP A 169 -9.79 8.80 -14.16
CA ASP A 169 -10.93 8.88 -15.08
C ASP A 169 -11.06 7.62 -15.96
N SER A 170 -12.04 7.61 -16.86
CA SER A 170 -12.31 6.51 -17.78
C SER A 170 -11.17 6.22 -18.76
N ASP A 171 -10.31 7.21 -19.03
CA ASP A 171 -9.16 7.10 -19.92
C ASP A 171 -7.89 6.69 -19.16
N GLY A 172 -8.02 6.34 -17.86
CA GLY A 172 -6.93 5.92 -16.99
C GLY A 172 -6.00 7.07 -16.57
N GLN A 173 -6.43 8.33 -16.73
CA GLN A 173 -5.65 9.49 -16.34
C GLN A 173 -5.95 9.89 -14.90
N SER A 174 -4.92 10.36 -14.18
CA SER A 174 -5.09 10.92 -12.85
C SER A 174 -5.16 12.46 -12.94
N PRO A 175 -6.30 13.09 -12.56
CA PRO A 175 -6.41 14.54 -12.53
C PRO A 175 -5.34 15.19 -11.63
N PHE A 176 -5.04 14.55 -10.50
CA PHE A 176 -4.00 15.01 -9.57
C PHE A 176 -2.61 14.95 -10.20
N TRP A 177 -2.26 13.83 -10.85
CA TRP A 177 -0.98 13.71 -11.57
C TRP A 177 -0.85 14.78 -12.66
N ASN A 178 -1.90 14.99 -13.45
CA ASN A 178 -1.91 15.96 -14.54
C ASN A 178 -1.78 17.41 -14.04
N ALA A 179 -2.37 17.72 -12.89
CA ALA A 179 -2.28 19.04 -12.27
C ALA A 179 -0.90 19.33 -11.63
N LEU A 180 -0.16 18.29 -11.23
CA LEU A 180 1.08 18.41 -10.46
C LEU A 180 2.24 17.61 -11.08
N GLY A 181 2.27 16.29 -10.88
CA GLY A 181 3.42 15.43 -11.23
C GLY A 181 3.85 15.53 -12.69
N ARG A 182 2.90 15.52 -13.64
CA ARG A 182 3.17 15.60 -15.08
C ARG A 182 3.96 16.85 -15.48
N LYS A 183 3.78 17.97 -14.75
CA LYS A 183 4.49 19.23 -15.03
C LYS A 183 5.99 19.14 -14.74
N PHE A 184 6.40 18.27 -13.81
CA PHE A 184 7.79 18.08 -13.42
C PHE A 184 8.45 16.92 -14.17
N PHE A 185 7.75 15.78 -14.28
CA PHE A 185 8.31 14.55 -14.84
C PHE A 185 8.04 14.35 -16.33
N LYS A 186 7.12 15.14 -16.92
CA LYS A 186 6.78 15.10 -18.36
C LYS A 186 6.39 13.71 -18.89
N MET A 187 5.80 12.88 -18.02
CA MET A 187 5.32 11.53 -18.32
C MET A 187 3.85 11.39 -17.92
N ASP A 188 3.14 10.47 -18.56
CA ASP A 188 1.73 10.20 -18.25
C ASP A 188 1.61 9.32 -16.99
N PHE A 189 0.44 9.35 -16.34
CA PHE A 189 0.26 8.70 -15.03
C PHE A 189 0.57 7.20 -15.06
N LEU A 190 0.04 6.47 -16.04
CA LEU A 190 0.26 5.03 -16.18
C LEU A 190 1.71 4.68 -16.54
N GLU A 191 2.42 5.57 -17.20
CA GLU A 191 3.85 5.42 -17.47
C GLU A 191 4.66 5.57 -16.18
N ALA A 192 4.37 6.60 -15.39
CA ALA A 192 4.99 6.82 -14.08
C ALA A 192 4.77 5.62 -13.15
N GLU A 193 3.53 5.15 -13.02
CA GLU A 193 3.19 3.97 -12.20
C GLU A 193 3.96 2.73 -12.68
N ARG A 194 4.06 2.50 -14.00
CA ARG A 194 4.80 1.36 -14.57
C ARG A 194 6.30 1.42 -14.28
N VAL A 195 6.91 2.60 -14.38
CA VAL A 195 8.35 2.80 -14.09
C VAL A 195 8.64 2.58 -12.61
N ILE A 196 7.77 3.05 -11.73
CA ILE A 196 7.90 2.90 -10.27
C ILE A 196 7.62 1.45 -9.85
N GLY A 197 6.81 0.71 -10.61
CA GLY A 197 6.55 -0.71 -10.40
C GLY A 197 5.85 -1.03 -9.07
N GLY A 198 5.19 -0.04 -8.47
CA GLY A 198 4.57 -0.17 -7.15
C GLY A 198 5.51 -0.03 -5.95
N ALA A 199 6.78 0.32 -6.16
CA ALA A 199 7.66 0.72 -5.07
C ALA A 199 7.14 2.04 -4.48
N ARG A 200 6.65 2.00 -3.24
CA ARG A 200 6.29 3.18 -2.44
C ARG A 200 7.09 3.16 -1.17
#